data_AF-A0A380P715-F1
#
_entry.id   AF-A0A380P715-F1
#
_cell.length_a   1.000
_cell.length_b   1.000
_cell.length_c   1.000
_cell.angle_alpha   90.00
_cell.angle_beta   90.00
_cell.angle_gamma   90.00
#
_symmetry.space_group_name_H-M   'P 1'
#
loop_
_entity.id
_entity.type
_entity.pdbx_description
1 polymer ?
#
loop_
_entity_poly.entity_id
_entity_poly.type
_entity_poly.pdbx_seq_one_letter_code
_entity_poly.pdbx_strand_id
1 'polypeptide(L)'
;MFIGGFSLRNDFETTIQFGESRVLANAIGGTFAMIYSLALMQFHHADWVQVIILPLLMMMVIVVNDGINNNRGIIGASAAFLMISFTIPSDGDYWYAIARVIDTFIGTAVAIIMNIGVHPIKFDEPLKKMSNNFMNISLKKLNTNHTINMTQSFR
;
A
#
# COMPACT_ATOMS: atom_id res chain seq x y z
N MET A 1 -14.85 -5.82 27.94
CA MET A 1 -15.18 -5.84 26.51
C MET A 1 -14.53 -4.62 25.84
N PHE A 2 -13.27 -4.73 25.42
CA PHE A 2 -12.47 -3.64 24.81
C PHE A 2 -12.03 -4.02 23.38
N ILE A 3 -12.95 -4.55 22.58
CA ILE A 3 -12.61 -5.15 21.28
C ILE A 3 -12.38 -4.06 20.22
N GLY A 4 -13.12 -2.93 20.28
CA GLY A 4 -13.06 -1.89 19.25
C GLY A 4 -11.73 -1.12 19.14
N GLY A 5 -11.00 -0.93 20.24
CA GLY A 5 -9.74 -0.17 20.22
C GLY A 5 -8.55 -0.93 19.61
N PHE A 6 -8.57 -2.26 19.69
CA PHE A 6 -7.53 -3.12 19.10
C PHE A 6 -7.79 -3.38 17.63
N SER A 7 -9.06 -3.55 17.23
CA SER A 7 -9.47 -3.68 15.82
C SER A 7 -9.08 -2.44 15.01
N LEU A 8 -9.37 -1.23 15.52
CA LEU A 8 -9.01 0.01 14.82
C LEU A 8 -7.50 0.14 14.58
N ARG A 9 -6.65 -0.12 15.59
CA ARG A 9 -5.18 -0.03 15.40
C ARG A 9 -4.66 -1.07 14.40
N ASN A 10 -5.20 -2.29 14.43
CA ASN A 10 -4.82 -3.34 13.50
C ASN A 10 -5.30 -3.04 12.07
N ASP A 11 -6.50 -2.46 11.90
CA ASP A 11 -7.03 -2.04 10.60
C ASP A 11 -6.22 -0.89 9.99
N PHE A 12 -5.73 0.06 10.81
CA PHE A 12 -4.87 1.15 10.33
C PHE A 12 -3.45 0.66 9.96
N GLU A 13 -2.80 -0.16 10.80
CA GLU A 13 -1.47 -0.71 10.50
C GLU A 13 -1.50 -1.60 9.25
N THR A 14 -2.54 -2.42 9.09
CA THR A 14 -2.72 -3.21 7.88
C THR A 14 -2.97 -2.33 6.66
N THR A 15 -3.80 -1.28 6.77
CA THR A 15 -4.05 -0.33 5.67
C THR A 15 -2.76 0.34 5.16
N ILE A 16 -1.83 0.68 6.05
CA ILE A 16 -0.54 1.28 5.66
C ILE A 16 0.31 0.25 4.93
N GLN A 17 0.44 -0.97 5.47
CA GLN A 17 1.16 -2.06 4.79
C GLN A 17 0.52 -2.40 3.43
N PHE A 18 -0.80 -2.26 3.28
CA PHE A 18 -1.51 -2.40 2.02
C PHE A 18 -1.22 -1.23 1.06
N GLY A 19 -1.06 -0.01 1.56
CA GLY A 19 -0.69 1.17 0.77
C GLY A 19 0.72 1.09 0.20
N GLU A 20 1.71 0.74 1.04
CA GLU A 20 3.11 0.58 0.64
C GLU A 20 3.26 -0.49 -0.45
N SER A 21 2.57 -1.63 -0.28
CA SER A 21 2.58 -2.72 -1.25
C SER A 21 2.02 -2.29 -2.62
N ARG A 22 1.03 -1.39 -2.65
CA ARG A 22 0.47 -0.84 -3.92
C ARG A 22 1.45 0.07 -4.64
N VAL A 23 2.16 0.92 -3.91
CA VAL A 23 3.17 1.83 -4.50
C VAL A 23 4.30 1.02 -5.11
N LEU A 24 4.81 0.03 -4.37
CA LEU A 24 5.88 -0.85 -4.84
C LEU A 24 5.42 -1.74 -6.01
N ALA A 25 4.19 -2.24 -5.95
CA ALA A 25 3.58 -3.00 -7.03
C ALA A 25 3.46 -2.19 -8.34
N ASN A 26 2.91 -0.97 -8.28
CA ASN A 26 2.83 -0.09 -9.45
C ASN A 26 4.20 0.29 -9.99
N ALA A 27 5.19 0.49 -9.11
CA ALA A 27 6.56 0.80 -9.52
C ALA A 27 7.18 -0.34 -10.33
N ILE A 28 7.09 -1.57 -9.83
CA ILE A 28 7.67 -2.74 -10.49
C ILE A 28 6.89 -3.05 -11.77
N GLY A 29 5.55 -3.15 -11.70
CA GLY A 29 4.72 -3.43 -12.87
C GLY A 29 4.87 -2.38 -13.97
N GLY A 30 4.92 -1.09 -13.60
CA GLY A 30 5.14 0.01 -14.54
C GLY A 30 6.54 0.01 -15.17
N THR A 31 7.58 -0.34 -14.40
CA THR A 31 8.95 -0.45 -14.92
C THR A 31 9.05 -1.58 -15.95
N PHE A 32 8.47 -2.74 -15.66
CA PHE A 32 8.44 -3.86 -16.62
C PHE A 32 7.58 -3.55 -17.85
N ALA A 33 6.48 -2.81 -17.68
CA ALA A 33 5.65 -2.35 -18.80
C ALA A 33 6.40 -1.34 -19.67
N MET A 34 7.24 -0.49 -19.08
CA MET A 34 8.14 0.39 -19.83
C MET A 34 9.14 -0.43 -20.66
N ILE A 35 9.77 -1.46 -20.08
CA ILE A 35 10.68 -2.35 -20.81
C ILE A 35 9.95 -3.04 -21.97
N TYR A 36 8.72 -3.54 -21.73
CA TYR A 36 7.88 -4.11 -22.78
C TYR A 36 7.56 -3.11 -23.89
N SER A 37 7.20 -1.87 -23.53
CA SER A 37 6.88 -0.81 -24.48
C SER A 37 8.08 -0.46 -25.36
N LEU A 38 9.29 -0.41 -24.78
CA LEU A 38 10.52 -0.22 -25.54
C LEU A 38 10.83 -1.40 -26.45
N ALA A 39 10.58 -2.63 -26.00
CA ALA A 39 10.73 -3.83 -26.84
C ALA A 39 9.77 -3.78 -28.04
N LEU A 40 8.49 -3.42 -27.82
CA LEU A 40 7.52 -3.24 -28.90
C LEU A 40 7.98 -2.18 -29.92
N MET A 41 8.56 -1.06 -29.46
CA MET A 41 9.11 -0.03 -30.34
C MET A 41 10.25 -0.58 -31.20
N GLN A 42 11.20 -1.31 -30.60
CA GLN A 42 12.37 -1.84 -31.30
C GLN A 42 12.00 -2.85 -32.39
N PHE A 43 10.88 -3.55 -32.22
CA PHE A 43 10.41 -4.60 -33.13
C PHE A 43 9.18 -4.19 -33.95
N HIS A 44 8.91 -2.89 -34.10
CA HIS A 44 7.82 -2.35 -34.93
C HIS A 44 6.43 -2.94 -34.63
N HIS A 45 6.07 -3.10 -33.36
CA HIS A 45 4.78 -3.65 -32.93
C HIS A 45 4.48 -5.05 -33.48
N ALA A 46 5.52 -5.85 -33.76
CA ALA A 46 5.31 -7.18 -34.28
C ALA A 46 4.60 -8.09 -33.27
N ASP A 47 3.56 -8.79 -33.73
CA ASP A 47 2.67 -9.62 -32.88
C ASP A 47 3.43 -10.68 -32.07
N TRP A 48 4.56 -11.19 -32.58
CA TRP A 48 5.36 -12.19 -31.89
C TRP A 48 5.97 -11.66 -30.57
N VAL A 49 6.18 -10.35 -30.44
CA VAL A 49 6.66 -9.71 -29.20
C VAL A 49 5.61 -9.85 -28.11
N GLN A 50 4.34 -9.64 -28.44
CA GLN A 50 3.25 -9.85 -27.49
C GLN A 50 3.09 -11.33 -27.12
N VAL A 51 3.36 -12.25 -28.05
CA VAL A 51 3.23 -13.70 -27.80
C VAL A 51 4.38 -14.24 -26.93
N ILE A 52 5.61 -13.74 -27.11
CA ILE A 52 6.80 -14.31 -26.47
C ILE A 52 7.35 -13.40 -25.36
N ILE A 53 7.54 -12.12 -25.63
CA ILE A 53 8.21 -11.20 -24.71
C ILE A 53 7.28 -10.82 -23.55
N LEU A 54 5.98 -10.62 -23.81
CA LEU A 54 5.01 -10.30 -22.76
C LEU A 54 4.95 -11.37 -21.66
N PRO A 55 4.75 -12.68 -21.94
CA PRO A 55 4.75 -13.70 -20.88
C PRO A 55 6.13 -13.89 -20.23
N LEU A 56 7.22 -13.66 -20.96
CA LEU A 56 8.57 -13.70 -20.39
C LEU A 56 8.78 -12.57 -19.37
N LEU A 57 8.38 -11.34 -19.70
CA LEU A 57 8.42 -10.22 -18.77
C LEU A 57 7.46 -10.42 -17.60
N MET A 58 6.29 -11.02 -17.82
CA MET A 58 5.36 -11.38 -16.75
C MET A 58 6.00 -12.34 -15.73
N MET A 59 6.72 -13.36 -16.20
CA MET A 59 7.47 -14.25 -15.32
C MET A 59 8.54 -13.48 -14.54
N MET A 60 9.25 -12.55 -15.19
CA MET A 60 10.22 -11.71 -14.50
C MET A 60 9.57 -10.79 -13.44
N VAL A 61 8.40 -10.22 -13.70
CA VAL A 61 7.65 -9.43 -12.69
C VAL A 61 7.38 -10.27 -11.45
N ILE A 62 6.93 -11.52 -11.61
CA ILE A 62 6.66 -12.42 -10.50
C ILE A 62 7.94 -12.76 -9.72
N VAL A 63 9.00 -13.15 -10.42
CA VAL A 63 10.29 -13.53 -9.81
C VAL A 63 10.94 -12.36 -9.10
N VAL A 64 10.91 -11.16 -9.67
CA VAL A 64 11.47 -9.95 -9.02
C VAL A 64 10.68 -9.62 -7.76
N ASN A 65 9.34 -9.70 -7.79
CA ASN A 65 8.52 -9.44 -6.61
C ASN A 65 8.72 -10.49 -5.50
N ASP A 66 8.84 -11.77 -5.86
CA ASP A 66 9.13 -12.84 -4.90
C ASP A 66 10.56 -12.72 -4.34
N GLY A 67 11.54 -12.36 -5.19
CA GLY A 67 12.93 -12.17 -4.80
C GLY A 67 13.16 -11.00 -3.82
N ILE A 68 12.33 -9.96 -3.87
CA ILE A 68 12.35 -8.85 -2.90
C ILE A 68 11.41 -9.08 -1.71
N ASN A 69 10.80 -10.27 -1.58
CA ASN A 69 9.82 -10.63 -0.55
C ASN A 69 8.57 -9.71 -0.55
N ASN A 70 8.21 -9.15 -1.70
CA ASN A 70 6.99 -8.36 -1.91
C ASN A 70 5.82 -9.24 -2.37
N ASN A 71 5.61 -10.36 -1.68
CA ASN A 71 4.67 -11.39 -2.11
C ASN A 71 3.22 -10.85 -2.11
N ARG A 72 2.93 -9.86 -1.26
CA ARG A 72 1.65 -9.14 -1.22
C ARG A 72 1.43 -8.25 -2.45
N GLY A 73 2.50 -7.77 -3.08
CA GLY A 73 2.44 -6.86 -4.23
C GLY A 73 2.46 -7.54 -5.60
N ILE A 74 2.69 -8.86 -5.68
CA ILE A 74 2.76 -9.63 -6.94
C ILE A 74 1.50 -9.41 -7.79
N ILE A 75 0.31 -9.53 -7.19
CA ILE A 75 -0.97 -9.38 -7.90
C ILE A 75 -1.11 -7.95 -8.44
N GLY A 76 -0.76 -6.94 -7.62
CA GLY A 76 -0.81 -5.53 -8.04
C GLY A 76 0.17 -5.23 -9.17
N ALA A 77 1.40 -5.75 -9.08
CA ALA A 77 2.44 -5.51 -10.08
C ALA A 77 2.08 -6.18 -11.41
N SER A 78 1.56 -7.40 -11.35
CA SER A 78 1.06 -8.15 -12.50
C SER A 78 -0.10 -7.44 -13.19
N ALA A 79 -1.07 -6.93 -12.40
CA ALA A 79 -2.20 -6.17 -12.94
C ALA A 79 -1.73 -4.87 -13.60
N ALA A 80 -0.85 -4.10 -12.95
CA ALA A 80 -0.29 -2.86 -13.50
C ALA A 80 0.47 -3.12 -14.80
N PHE A 81 1.31 -4.15 -14.85
CA PHE A 81 2.05 -4.56 -16.04
C PHE A 81 1.10 -4.87 -17.20
N LEU A 82 0.17 -5.81 -17.02
CA LEU A 82 -0.75 -6.24 -18.08
C LEU A 82 -1.68 -5.12 -18.53
N MET A 83 -2.15 -4.29 -17.59
CA MET A 83 -3.01 -3.15 -17.91
C MET A 83 -2.30 -2.17 -18.84
N ILE A 84 -1.05 -1.81 -18.55
CA ILE A 84 -0.28 -0.90 -19.41
C ILE A 84 0.03 -1.58 -20.74
N SER A 85 0.51 -2.83 -20.72
CA SER A 85 0.90 -3.58 -21.92
C SER A 85 -0.24 -3.80 -22.92
N PHE A 86 -1.48 -3.97 -22.46
CA PHE A 86 -2.65 -4.11 -23.36
C PHE A 86 -3.36 -2.79 -23.69
N THR A 87 -3.03 -1.69 -23.02
CA THR A 87 -3.61 -0.37 -23.32
C THR A 87 -2.91 0.30 -24.50
N ILE A 88 -1.71 -0.14 -24.88
CA ILE A 88 -0.97 0.40 -26.03
C ILE A 88 -1.58 -0.19 -27.32
N PRO A 89 -2.19 0.64 -28.20
CA PRO A 89 -2.72 0.17 -29.48
C PRO A 89 -1.60 -0.29 -30.42
N SER A 90 -1.82 -1.39 -31.14
CA SER A 90 -0.85 -1.99 -32.09
C SER A 90 -0.58 -1.11 -33.33
N ASP A 91 -1.46 -0.14 -33.54
CA ASP A 91 -1.65 0.67 -34.75
C ASP A 91 -1.45 2.18 -34.51
N GLY A 92 -1.02 2.57 -33.30
CA GLY A 92 -0.96 3.97 -32.86
C GLY A 92 0.39 4.67 -33.03
N ASP A 93 0.32 6.00 -33.09
CA ASP A 93 1.46 6.91 -33.16
C ASP A 93 2.49 6.65 -32.04
N TYR A 94 3.75 6.49 -32.44
CA TYR A 94 4.94 6.35 -31.59
C TYR A 94 4.94 7.29 -30.36
N TRP A 95 4.41 8.49 -30.50
CA TRP A 95 4.31 9.50 -29.45
C TRP A 95 3.43 9.06 -28.26
N TYR A 96 2.40 8.26 -28.51
CA TYR A 96 1.48 7.78 -27.48
C TYR A 96 2.16 6.81 -26.50
N ALA A 97 3.00 5.91 -27.02
CA ALA A 97 3.72 4.95 -26.18
C ALA A 97 4.76 5.65 -25.29
N ILE A 98 5.46 6.67 -25.81
CA ILE A 98 6.38 7.50 -25.00
C ILE A 98 5.62 8.27 -23.92
N ALA A 99 4.50 8.90 -24.27
CA ALA A 99 3.68 9.62 -23.30
C ALA A 99 3.22 8.69 -22.16
N ARG A 100 2.81 7.47 -22.48
CA ARG A 100 2.40 6.46 -21.49
C ARG A 100 3.54 6.04 -20.55
N VAL A 101 4.74 5.88 -21.10
CA VAL A 101 5.96 5.54 -20.34
C VAL A 101 6.32 6.68 -19.38
N ILE A 102 6.26 7.93 -19.82
CA ILE A 102 6.55 9.09 -18.98
C ILE A 102 5.46 9.29 -17.91
N ASP A 103 4.18 9.17 -18.26
CA ASP A 103 3.08 9.31 -17.29
C ASP A 103 3.16 8.28 -16.16
N THR A 104 3.49 7.02 -16.49
CA THR A 104 3.64 5.96 -15.49
C THR A 104 4.89 6.15 -14.61
N PHE A 105 5.96 6.70 -15.17
CA PHE A 105 7.17 7.03 -14.41
C PHE A 105 6.96 8.21 -13.45
N ILE A 106 6.33 9.29 -13.92
CA ILE A 106 5.97 10.45 -13.07
C ILE A 106 4.97 10.00 -12.00
N GLY A 107 3.95 9.23 -12.36
CA GLY A 107 2.95 8.71 -11.41
C GLY A 107 3.59 7.85 -10.32
N THR A 108 4.55 6.99 -10.69
CA THR A 108 5.31 6.17 -9.73
C THR A 108 6.20 7.03 -8.84
N ALA A 109 6.93 8.00 -9.41
CA ALA A 109 7.79 8.90 -8.66
C ALA A 109 6.99 9.71 -7.63
N VAL A 110 5.86 10.29 -8.03
CA VAL A 110 4.95 11.02 -7.13
C VAL A 110 4.39 10.10 -6.05
N ALA A 111 4.03 8.86 -6.39
CA ALA A 111 3.52 7.89 -5.42
C ALA A 111 4.58 7.49 -4.38
N ILE A 112 5.83 7.27 -4.80
CA ILE A 112 6.95 6.99 -3.88
C ILE A 112 7.22 8.19 -2.97
N ILE A 113 7.23 9.41 -3.53
CA ILE A 113 7.45 10.64 -2.74
C ILE A 113 6.34 10.81 -1.70
N MET A 114 5.08 10.62 -2.08
CA MET A 114 3.96 10.68 -1.14
C MET A 114 4.04 9.58 -0.09
N ASN A 115 4.46 8.38 -0.46
CA ASN A 115 4.64 7.26 0.48
C ASN A 115 5.71 7.56 1.53
N ILE A 116 6.77 8.29 1.17
CA ILE A 116 7.84 8.70 2.10
C ILE A 116 7.44 9.93 2.93
N GLY A 117 6.78 10.91 2.31
CA GLY A 117 6.45 12.19 2.95
C GLY A 117 5.22 12.15 3.86
N VAL A 118 4.26 11.26 3.59
CA VAL A 118 3.04 11.12 4.37
C VAL A 118 3.19 9.94 5.32
N HIS A 119 3.92 10.14 6.42
CA HIS A 119 3.72 9.30 7.60
C HIS A 119 2.32 9.61 8.15
N PRO A 120 1.38 8.64 8.18
CA PRO A 120 0.06 8.89 8.73
C PRO A 120 0.20 9.31 10.19
N ILE A 121 -0.55 10.35 10.55
CA ILE A 121 -0.62 10.90 11.90
C ILE A 121 -0.94 9.75 12.86
N LYS A 122 0.02 9.39 13.72
CA LYS A 122 -0.16 8.36 14.75
C LYS A 122 -1.27 8.80 15.69
N PHE A 123 -2.48 8.30 15.48
CA PHE A 123 -3.65 8.56 16.34
C PHE A 123 -3.55 7.83 17.69
N ASP A 124 -2.43 7.15 17.93
CA ASP A 124 -2.16 6.32 19.10
C ASP A 124 -2.04 7.16 20.39
N GLU A 125 -1.49 8.37 20.28
CA GLU A 125 -1.27 9.27 21.42
C GLU A 125 -2.56 9.77 22.10
N PRO A 126 -3.57 10.29 21.36
CA PRO A 126 -4.81 10.76 21.99
C PRO A 126 -5.60 9.62 22.63
N LEU A 127 -5.62 8.43 22.03
CA LEU A 127 -6.34 7.27 22.59
C LEU A 127 -5.70 6.74 23.88
N LYS A 128 -4.36 6.72 23.94
CA LYS A 128 -3.63 6.29 25.15
C LYS A 128 -3.80 7.28 26.30
N LYS A 129 -3.78 8.59 26.01
CA LYS A 129 -4.09 9.65 26.99
C LYS A 129 -5.52 9.53 27.52
N MET A 130 -6.49 9.29 26.63
CA MET A 130 -7.89 9.20 27.01
C MET A 130 -8.18 7.96 27.87
N SER A 131 -7.62 6.80 27.52
CA SER A 131 -7.72 5.57 28.32
C SER A 131 -7.13 5.73 29.73
N ASN A 132 -5.93 6.33 29.84
CA ASN A 132 -5.29 6.59 31.14
C ASN A 132 -6.13 7.54 32.02
N ASN A 133 -6.75 8.56 31.43
CA ASN A 133 -7.64 9.45 32.16
C ASN A 133 -8.87 8.73 32.70
N PHE A 134 -9.50 7.87 31.90
CA PHE A 134 -10.65 7.07 32.34
C PHE A 134 -10.29 6.08 33.46
N MET A 135 -9.10 5.47 33.40
CA MET A 135 -8.58 4.58 34.43
C MET A 135 -8.37 5.31 35.76
N ASN A 136 -7.73 6.48 35.73
CA ASN A 136 -7.48 7.30 36.92
C ASN A 136 -8.78 7.79 37.58
N ILE A 137 -9.79 8.17 36.78
CA ILE A 137 -11.11 8.58 37.29
C ILE A 137 -11.82 7.40 37.97
N SER A 138 -11.73 6.20 37.39
CA SER A 138 -12.34 4.99 37.97
C SER A 138 -11.68 4.60 39.30
N LEU A 139 -10.35 4.64 39.37
CA LEU A 139 -9.61 4.37 40.61
C LEU A 139 -9.91 5.40 41.71
N LYS A 140 -10.04 6.68 41.34
CA LYS A 140 -10.41 7.73 42.29
C LYS A 140 -11.83 7.54 42.85
N LYS A 141 -12.78 7.11 42.01
CA LYS A 141 -14.15 6.77 42.44
C LYS A 141 -14.18 5.54 43.37
N LEU A 142 -13.42 4.50 43.05
CA LEU A 142 -13.32 3.29 43.89
C LEU A 142 -12.71 3.59 45.26
N ASN A 143 -11.61 4.36 45.30
CA ASN A 143 -10.96 4.73 46.56
C ASN A 143 -11.86 5.62 47.43
N THR A 144 -12.60 6.54 46.82
CA THR A 144 -13.57 7.39 47.52
C THR A 144 -14.74 6.57 48.07
N ASN A 145 -15.27 5.60 47.31
CA ASN A 145 -16.36 4.75 47.81
C ASN A 145 -15.90 3.82 48.96
N HIS A 146 -14.64 3.35 48.94
CA HIS A 146 -14.12 2.51 50.00
C HIS A 146 -13.90 3.29 51.32
N THR A 147 -13.51 4.56 51.26
CA THR A 147 -13.35 5.41 52.44
C THR A 147 -14.69 5.84 53.04
N ILE A 148 -15.73 6.05 52.22
CA ILE A 148 -17.09 6.34 52.68
C ILE A 148 -17.71 5.11 53.35
N ASN A 149 -17.50 3.90 52.82
CA ASN A 149 -18.01 2.67 53.42
C ASN A 149 -17.32 2.32 54.76
N MET A 150 -16.03 2.63 54.93
CA MET A 150 -15.36 2.46 56.23
C MET A 150 -15.82 3.47 57.28
N THR A 151 -16.24 4.68 56.90
CA THR A 151 -16.75 5.68 57.85
C THR A 151 -18.21 5.43 58.25
N GLN A 152 -18.99 4.72 57.42
CA GLN A 152 -20.36 4.30 57.73
C GLN A 152 -20.42 3.03 58.60
N SER A 153 -19.38 2.18 58.64
CA SER A 153 -19.34 1.00 59.52
C SER A 153 -18.84 1.28 60.94
N PHE A 154 -18.42 2.51 61.23
CA PHE A 154 -17.98 2.99 62.55
C PHE A 154 -19.01 3.94 63.20
N ARG A 155 -20.22 4.03 62.64
CA ARG A 155 -21.37 4.73 63.22
C ARG A 155 -22.47 3.76 63.60
#